data_AF-A0A9X2L320-F1
#
_entry.id   AF-A0A9X2L320-F1
#
_cell.length_a   1.000
_cell.length_b   1.000
_cell.length_c   1.000
_cell.angle_alpha   90.00
_cell.angle_beta   90.00
_cell.angle_gamma   90.00
#
_symmetry.space_group_name_H-M   'P 1'
#
loop_
_entity.id
_entity.type
_entity.pdbx_description
1 polymer ?
#
loop_
_entity_poly.entity_id
_entity_poly.type
_entity_poly.pdbx_seq_one_letter_code
_entity_poly.pdbx_strand_id
1 'polypeptide(L)'
;MKLFPAIVLLISILYGCDGFKSVPDPPTPIEAEIIRIDIDPNPVKMNEVIMITCVLEDSVAQNLLFGWILPNSQKTISTTENTYSFIVDLEPGEYDVAVSVNDTTKNFISSNKSSYFKVINNDQ
;
A
#
# COMPACT_ATOMS: atom_id res chain seq x y z
N MET A 1 -49.52 23.07 -34.06
CA MET A 1 -48.33 22.28 -34.42
C MET A 1 -47.67 23.01 -35.58
N LYS A 2 -46.66 23.85 -35.31
CA LYS A 2 -46.10 24.79 -36.29
C LYS A 2 -44.59 24.58 -36.44
N LEU A 3 -44.18 24.57 -37.69
CA LEU A 3 -42.89 24.96 -38.26
C LEU A 3 -41.64 24.10 -37.97
N PHE A 4 -41.18 23.40 -39.02
CA PHE A 4 -39.75 23.42 -39.42
C PHE A 4 -39.31 24.89 -39.61
N PRO A 5 -38.05 25.31 -39.32
CA PRO A 5 -36.91 24.92 -40.17
C PRO A 5 -35.50 25.04 -39.53
N ALA A 6 -34.49 24.89 -40.40
CA ALA A 6 -33.20 25.59 -40.39
C ALA A 6 -32.00 24.87 -39.73
N ILE A 7 -31.23 24.22 -40.61
CA ILE A 7 -29.77 24.16 -40.55
C ILE A 7 -29.23 25.58 -40.36
N VAL A 8 -28.45 25.82 -39.30
CA VAL A 8 -27.48 26.91 -39.26
C VAL A 8 -26.16 26.38 -38.71
N LEU A 9 -25.21 26.32 -39.65
CA LEU A 9 -23.79 26.16 -39.46
C LEU A 9 -23.29 27.26 -38.52
N LEU A 10 -22.78 26.92 -37.33
CA LEU A 10 -22.15 27.89 -36.43
C LEU A 10 -20.62 27.79 -36.56
N ILE A 11 -20.16 28.63 -37.48
CA ILE A 11 -18.84 29.21 -37.71
C ILE A 11 -17.90 29.04 -36.51
N SER A 12 -16.81 28.31 -36.72
CA SER A 12 -15.63 28.27 -35.85
C SER A 12 -14.89 29.61 -35.93
N ILE A 13 -15.20 30.49 -34.98
CA ILE A 13 -14.48 31.75 -34.81
C ILE A 13 -13.24 31.48 -33.95
N LEU A 14 -12.10 31.33 -34.62
CA LEU A 14 -10.78 31.48 -33.99
C LEU A 14 -10.58 32.97 -33.67
N TYR A 15 -10.77 33.35 -32.42
CA TYR A 15 -10.17 34.54 -31.83
C TYR A 15 -9.72 34.15 -30.41
N GLY A 16 -8.40 34.08 -30.23
CA GLY A 16 -7.79 33.73 -28.96
C GLY A 16 -7.97 34.79 -27.89
N CYS A 17 -7.78 34.38 -26.64
CA CYS A 17 -7.03 35.11 -25.61
C CYS A 17 -6.89 34.20 -24.38
N ASP A 18 -5.62 34.00 -24.00
CA ASP A 18 -5.10 33.81 -22.64
C ASP A 18 -5.94 33.10 -21.58
N GLY A 19 -5.34 32.03 -21.04
CA GLY A 19 -5.46 31.77 -19.61
C GLY A 19 -6.39 30.64 -19.19
N PHE A 20 -6.49 29.55 -19.94
CA PHE A 20 -6.62 28.27 -19.23
C PHE A 20 -5.26 27.98 -18.60
N LYS A 21 -4.98 28.64 -17.47
CA LYS A 21 -4.19 27.97 -16.44
C LYS A 21 -5.05 26.75 -16.12
N SER A 22 -4.68 25.59 -16.67
CA SER A 22 -5.15 24.31 -16.17
C SER A 22 -5.10 24.47 -14.66
N VAL A 23 -6.26 24.37 -14.00
CA VAL A 23 -6.24 24.19 -12.55
C VAL A 23 -5.20 23.11 -12.33
N PRO A 24 -4.11 23.36 -11.57
CA PRO A 24 -3.11 22.34 -11.35
C PRO A 24 -3.88 21.10 -10.94
N ASP A 25 -3.66 19.98 -11.63
CA ASP A 25 -4.34 18.75 -11.28
C ASP A 25 -4.22 18.59 -9.76
N PRO A 26 -5.32 18.33 -9.05
CA PRO A 26 -5.23 18.14 -7.61
C PRO A 26 -4.13 17.11 -7.38
N PRO A 27 -3.19 17.36 -6.45
CA PRO A 27 -2.12 16.41 -6.19
C PRO A 27 -2.75 15.04 -6.01
N THR A 28 -2.28 14.07 -6.79
CA THR A 28 -2.77 12.69 -6.72
C THR A 28 -2.80 12.31 -5.25
N PRO A 29 -3.95 11.84 -4.71
CA PRO A 29 -4.00 11.41 -3.33
C PRO A 29 -2.86 10.43 -3.10
N ILE A 30 -1.95 10.75 -2.17
CA ILE A 30 -0.81 9.88 -1.91
C ILE A 30 -1.38 8.57 -1.37
N GLU A 31 -1.31 7.53 -2.18
CA GLU A 31 -1.73 6.19 -1.81
C GLU A 31 -0.78 5.67 -0.73
N ALA A 32 -1.26 4.77 0.13
CA ALA A 32 -0.38 4.13 1.11
C ALA A 32 0.49 3.10 0.38
N GLU A 33 1.65 3.52 -0.10
CA GLU A 33 2.61 2.65 -0.78
C GLU A 33 3.57 2.02 0.23
N ILE A 34 3.70 0.69 0.19
CA ILE A 34 4.66 -0.03 1.03
C ILE A 34 6.04 -0.01 0.37
N ILE A 35 6.97 0.77 0.94
CA ILE A 35 8.36 0.85 0.46
C ILE A 35 9.10 -0.44 0.79
N ARG A 36 9.00 -0.92 2.03
CA ARG A 36 9.72 -2.12 2.50
C ARG A 36 9.13 -2.70 3.78
N ILE A 37 9.61 -3.88 4.12
CA ILE A 37 9.37 -4.53 5.41
C ILE A 37 10.73 -4.64 6.10
N ASP A 38 10.89 -3.95 7.21
CA ASP A 38 12.06 -4.08 8.07
C ASP A 38 11.81 -5.26 9.02
N ILE A 39 12.76 -6.17 9.12
CA ILE A 39 12.69 -7.37 9.98
C ILE A 39 13.90 -7.36 10.88
N ASP A 40 13.66 -7.32 12.20
CA ASP A 40 14.72 -7.27 13.20
C ASP A 40 14.44 -8.25 14.36
N PRO A 41 15.41 -9.11 14.75
CA PRO A 41 16.67 -9.36 14.05
C PRO A 41 16.49 -10.17 12.75
N ASN A 42 17.44 -10.02 11.82
CA ASN A 42 17.58 -10.88 10.64
C ASN A 42 19.08 -11.07 10.32
N PRO A 43 19.66 -12.28 10.49
CA PRO A 43 18.99 -13.54 10.83
C PRO A 43 18.51 -13.58 12.29
N VAL A 44 17.56 -14.47 12.58
CA VAL A 44 17.00 -14.73 13.91
C VAL A 44 17.27 -16.17 14.35
N LYS A 45 17.47 -16.38 15.65
CA LYS A 45 17.61 -17.73 16.24
C LYS A 45 16.25 -18.39 16.51
N MET A 46 16.21 -19.71 16.57
CA MET A 46 15.00 -20.44 16.92
C MET A 46 14.49 -20.03 18.31
N ASN A 47 13.17 -19.90 18.44
CA ASN A 47 12.47 -19.49 19.66
C ASN A 47 12.78 -18.06 20.16
N GLU A 48 13.41 -17.22 19.33
CA GLU A 48 13.55 -15.79 19.60
C GLU A 48 12.38 -14.99 19.04
N VAL A 49 12.21 -13.78 19.56
CA VAL A 49 11.20 -12.83 19.07
C VAL A 49 11.78 -12.03 17.91
N ILE A 50 11.02 -11.89 16.83
CA ILE A 50 11.28 -10.86 15.81
C ILE A 50 10.20 -9.79 15.85
N MET A 51 10.58 -8.61 15.40
CA MET A 51 9.68 -7.52 15.06
C MET A 51 9.73 -7.29 13.56
N ILE A 52 8.57 -7.29 12.92
CA ILE A 52 8.40 -6.90 11.53
C ILE A 52 7.72 -5.53 11.48
N THR A 53 8.24 -4.63 10.65
CA THR A 53 7.76 -3.25 10.51
C THR A 53 7.47 -2.95 9.06
N CYS A 54 6.25 -2.55 8.76
CA CYS A 54 5.84 -2.06 7.45
C CYS A 54 6.24 -0.58 7.34
N VAL A 55 7.08 -0.27 6.36
CA VAL A 55 7.52 1.10 6.06
C VAL A 55 6.76 1.59 4.85
N LEU A 56 6.00 2.67 5.06
CA LEU A 56 5.19 3.31 4.05
C LEU A 56 5.88 4.55 3.50
N GLU A 57 5.62 4.87 2.23
CA GLU A 57 5.84 6.22 1.72
C GLU A 57 4.83 7.16 2.36
N ASP A 58 5.27 8.37 2.70
CA ASP A 58 4.52 9.38 3.47
C ASP A 58 3.06 9.48 3.02
N SER A 59 2.18 8.79 3.74
CA SER A 59 0.79 8.64 3.35
C SER A 59 -0.06 9.59 4.17
N VAL A 60 -0.89 10.37 3.48
CA VAL A 60 -1.95 11.17 4.13
C VAL A 60 -3.14 10.30 4.60
N ALA A 61 -3.04 8.98 4.46
CA ALA A 61 -4.05 8.03 4.90
C ALA A 61 -4.13 7.97 6.43
N GLN A 62 -5.32 8.23 6.98
CA GLN A 62 -5.54 8.32 8.42
C GLN A 62 -6.03 7.01 9.04
N ASN A 63 -6.52 6.07 8.22
CA ASN A 63 -7.20 4.86 8.69
C ASN A 63 -6.65 3.60 8.02
N LEU A 64 -5.38 3.34 8.29
CA LEU A 64 -4.66 2.20 7.72
C LEU A 64 -4.94 0.91 8.50
N LEU A 65 -5.21 -0.15 7.74
CA LEU A 65 -5.33 -1.51 8.23
C LEU A 65 -4.26 -2.37 7.56
N PHE A 66 -3.39 -2.97 8.37
CA PHE A 66 -2.31 -3.84 7.96
C PHE A 66 -2.77 -5.30 8.03
N GLY A 67 -2.59 -6.06 6.95
CA GLY A 67 -2.87 -7.49 6.88
C GLY A 67 -1.58 -8.30 6.78
N TRP A 68 -1.14 -8.89 7.89
CA TRP A 68 0.08 -9.68 7.97
C TRP A 68 -0.15 -11.14 7.59
N ILE A 69 0.70 -11.68 6.71
CA ILE A 69 0.79 -13.10 6.38
C ILE A 69 2.14 -13.60 6.88
N LEU A 70 2.10 -14.52 7.84
CA LEU A 70 3.27 -15.07 8.51
C LEU A 70 3.54 -16.50 8.05
N PRO A 71 4.79 -16.99 8.09
CA PRO A 71 5.16 -18.29 7.52
C PRO A 71 4.38 -19.48 8.10
N ASN A 72 3.96 -19.40 9.37
CA ASN A 72 3.22 -20.45 10.08
C ASN A 72 1.71 -20.19 10.16
N SER A 73 1.22 -19.13 9.53
CA SER A 73 -0.19 -18.76 9.59
C SER A 73 -0.87 -19.01 8.26
N GLN A 74 -1.88 -19.88 8.25
CA GLN A 74 -2.80 -20.01 7.11
C GLN A 74 -3.82 -18.85 7.03
N LYS A 75 -3.70 -17.84 7.91
CA LYS A 75 -4.63 -16.73 8.04
C LYS A 75 -3.89 -15.40 7.99
N THR A 76 -4.49 -14.43 7.33
CA THR A 76 -4.10 -13.02 7.44
C THR A 76 -4.48 -12.49 8.82
N ILE A 77 -3.55 -11.80 9.47
CA ILE A 77 -3.75 -11.14 10.76
C ILE A 77 -3.91 -9.64 10.50
N SER A 78 -5.09 -9.10 10.81
CA SER A 78 -5.38 -7.68 10.56
C SER A 78 -5.12 -6.83 11.80
N THR A 79 -4.34 -5.74 11.66
CA THR A 79 -3.98 -4.81 12.74
C THR A 79 -4.05 -3.36 12.26
N THR A 80 -4.21 -2.41 13.18
CA THR A 80 -4.02 -0.97 12.89
C THR A 80 -2.56 -0.54 13.05
N GLU A 81 -1.75 -1.37 13.70
CA GLU A 81 -0.32 -1.13 13.88
C GLU A 81 0.47 -1.54 12.64
N ASN A 82 1.43 -0.72 12.25
CA ASN A 82 2.37 -1.03 11.17
C ASN A 82 3.51 -1.95 11.61
N THR A 83 3.49 -2.40 12.86
CA THR A 83 4.44 -3.36 13.43
C THR A 83 3.72 -4.61 13.91
N TYR A 84 4.39 -5.75 13.82
CA TYR A 84 3.93 -7.00 14.42
C TYR A 84 5.12 -7.77 15.00
N SER A 85 4.93 -8.43 16.14
CA SER A 85 6.00 -9.22 16.79
C SER A 85 5.53 -10.63 17.08
N PHE A 86 6.40 -11.62 16.87
CA PHE A 86 6.09 -13.02 17.18
C PHE A 86 7.35 -13.82 17.51
N ILE A 87 7.14 -14.93 18.21
CA ILE A 87 8.19 -15.93 18.49
C ILE A 87 8.37 -16.80 17.24
N VAL A 88 9.62 -16.95 16.81
CA VAL A 88 10.01 -17.76 15.67
C VAL A 88 10.17 -19.22 16.10
N ASP A 89 9.06 -19.96 16.08
CA ASP A 89 9.03 -21.42 16.25
C ASP A 89 9.08 -22.09 14.87
N LEU A 90 10.27 -22.02 14.26
CA LEU A 90 10.57 -22.49 12.91
C LEU A 90 11.92 -23.18 12.90
N GLU A 91 12.07 -24.22 12.10
CA GLU A 91 13.37 -24.84 11.84
C GLU A 91 14.31 -23.87 11.11
N PRO A 92 15.64 -24.10 11.10
CA PRO A 92 16.56 -23.26 10.36
C PRO A 92 16.25 -23.25 8.86
N GLY A 93 16.15 -22.07 8.27
CA GLY A 93 15.71 -21.90 6.88
C GLY A 93 15.48 -20.44 6.51
N GLU A 94 14.98 -20.21 5.30
CA GLU A 94 14.53 -18.89 4.83
C GLU A 94 13.01 -18.90 4.73
N TYR A 95 12.37 -17.86 5.26
CA TYR A 95 10.92 -17.79 5.39
C TYR A 95 10.39 -16.45 4.89
N ASP A 96 9.23 -16.49 4.22
CA ASP A 96 8.57 -15.31 3.71
C ASP A 96 7.63 -14.68 4.75
N VAL A 97 7.55 -13.36 4.70
CA VAL A 97 6.52 -12.57 5.37
C VAL A 97 5.93 -11.61 4.35
N ALA A 98 4.61 -11.45 4.40
CA ALA A 98 3.93 -10.47 3.57
C ALA A 98 3.04 -9.56 4.40
N VAL A 99 2.82 -8.35 3.90
CA VAL A 99 1.89 -7.38 4.46
C VAL A 99 1.10 -6.74 3.34
N SER A 100 -0.20 -6.58 3.57
CA SER A 100 -1.05 -5.68 2.80
C SER A 100 -1.43 -4.47 3.65
N VAL A 101 -1.65 -3.32 3.03
CA VAL A 101 -2.13 -2.11 3.69
C VAL A 101 -3.34 -1.58 2.97
N ASN A 102 -4.44 -1.42 3.70
CA ASN A 102 -5.70 -0.91 3.18
C ASN A 102 -6.12 0.36 3.92
N ASP A 103 -6.48 1.42 3.18
CA ASP A 103 -7.11 2.61 3.75
C ASP A 103 -8.63 2.38 3.86
N THR A 104 -9.12 2.11 5.07
CA THR A 104 -10.53 1.75 5.31
C THR A 104 -11.54 2.87 4.99
N THR A 105 -11.07 4.10 4.75
CA THR A 105 -11.92 5.21 4.28
C THR A 105 -12.03 5.30 2.78
N LYS A 106 -11.22 4.55 2.04
CA LYS A 106 -11.15 4.57 0.58
C LYS A 106 -11.42 3.17 0.04
N ASN A 107 -12.32 3.07 -0.92
CA ASN A 107 -12.84 1.77 -1.36
C ASN A 107 -11.82 0.86 -2.08
N PHE A 108 -10.62 1.35 -2.45
CA PHE A 108 -9.75 0.63 -3.40
C PHE A 108 -8.22 0.81 -3.21
N ILE A 109 -7.73 1.35 -2.10
CA ILE A 109 -6.28 1.47 -1.92
C ILE A 109 -5.77 0.27 -1.14
N SER A 110 -5.21 -0.71 -1.84
CA SER A 110 -4.47 -1.81 -1.22
C SER A 110 -3.07 -1.93 -1.84
N SER A 111 -2.02 -1.66 -1.06
CA SER A 111 -0.64 -2.01 -1.42
C SER A 111 -0.26 -3.32 -0.72
N ASN A 112 0.61 -4.13 -1.33
CA ASN A 112 1.11 -5.36 -0.75
C ASN A 112 2.61 -5.53 -1.02
N LYS A 113 3.32 -6.09 -0.05
CA LYS A 113 4.75 -6.39 -0.18
C LYS A 113 5.10 -7.66 0.56
N SER A 114 6.16 -8.31 0.10
CA SER A 114 6.77 -9.45 0.78
C SER A 114 8.25 -9.20 1.03
N SER A 115 8.79 -9.84 2.06
CA SER A 115 10.21 -9.86 2.41
C SER A 115 10.53 -11.23 3.01
N TYR A 116 11.82 -11.48 3.25
CA TYR A 116 12.30 -12.75 3.77
C TYR A 116 13.21 -12.55 4.97
N PHE A 117 13.18 -13.51 5.88
CA PHE A 117 14.12 -13.58 6.99
C PHE A 117 14.70 -14.98 7.12
N LYS A 118 15.90 -15.06 7.69
CA LYS A 118 16.61 -16.31 7.89
C LYS A 118 16.55 -16.73 9.35
N VAL A 119 16.15 -17.98 9.57
CA VAL A 119 16.22 -18.65 10.87
C VAL A 119 17.51 -19.46 10.95
N ILE A 120 18.23 -19.31 12.05
CA ILE A 120 19.49 -20.01 12.33
C ILE A 120 19.37 -20.82 13.63
N ASN A 121 20.24 -21.81 13.78
CA ASN A 121 20.35 -22.59 15.01
C ASN A 121 20.78 -21.72 16.19
N ASN A 122 20.41 -22.15 17.40
CA ASN A 122 20.80 -21.47 18.64
C ASN A 122 22.31 -21.52 18.90
N ASP A 123 23.00 -22.50 18.32
CA ASP A 123 24.43 -22.79 18.51
C ASP A 123 25.37 -22.08 17.52
N GLN A 124 24.82 -21.29 16.57
CA GLN A 124 25.59 -20.40 15.69
C GLN A 124 25.57 -18.95 16.17
#